data_AF-A0A2D7VKW0-F1
#
_entry.id   AF-A0A2D7VKW0-F1
#
_cell.length_a   1.000
_cell.length_b   1.000
_cell.length_c   1.000
_cell.angle_alpha   90.00
_cell.angle_beta   90.00
_cell.angle_gamma   90.00
#
_symmetry.space_group_name_H-M   'P 1'
#
loop_
_entity.id
_entity.type
_entity.pdbx_description
1 polymer ?
#
loop_
_entity_poly.entity_id
_entity_poly.type
_entity_poly.pdbx_seq_one_letter_code
_entity_poly.pdbx_strand_id
1 'polypeptide(L)'
;MVRRVSLALIAGLCALLAGCGEQEKPQQDAALPDAAVQNSAVQDSGLRIAAWNLQWFPGKTPSGGSAAEQAAHALAVISELKAIDADIVLLQEIRDPAALQGITKALPEYSLDVVSDFRGNLEVAILSRAP
;
A
#
# COMPACT_ATOMS: atom_id res chain seq x y z
N MET A 1 18.77 41.06 20.22
CA MET A 1 17.73 41.76 19.44
C MET A 1 16.54 40.83 19.34
N VAL A 2 15.40 41.27 19.88
CA VAL A 2 14.21 40.47 20.20
C VAL A 2 13.20 40.56 19.05
N ARG A 3 12.59 39.44 18.65
CA ARG A 3 11.14 39.28 18.58
C ARG A 3 10.74 37.85 18.20
N ARG A 4 10.25 37.15 19.23
CA ARG A 4 9.33 36.02 19.12
C ARG A 4 7.99 36.57 18.62
N VAL A 5 7.35 35.89 17.67
CA VAL A 5 5.92 36.06 17.41
C VAL A 5 5.29 34.68 17.53
N SER A 6 4.71 34.44 18.70
CA SER A 6 3.71 33.40 18.92
C SER A 6 2.39 33.92 18.33
N LEU A 7 1.73 33.15 17.46
CA LEU A 7 0.33 33.39 17.13
C LEU A 7 -0.48 32.19 17.62
N ALA A 8 -1.40 32.51 18.51
CA ALA A 8 -2.24 31.59 19.24
C ALA A 8 -3.52 31.26 18.47
N LEU A 9 -4.05 30.07 18.77
CA LEU A 9 -5.46 29.76 18.99
C LEU A 9 -6.47 30.08 17.87
N ILE A 10 -6.96 29.03 17.21
CA ILE A 10 -8.36 28.96 16.78
C ILE A 10 -8.98 27.75 17.47
N ALA A 11 -9.57 28.01 18.63
CA ALA A 11 -10.58 27.15 19.22
C ALA A 11 -11.95 27.68 18.78
N GLY A 12 -12.82 26.79 18.32
CA GLY A 12 -14.25 27.08 18.16
C GLY A 12 -14.85 26.51 16.89
N LEU A 13 -15.43 25.30 16.98
CA LEU A 13 -16.88 25.12 16.89
C LEU A 13 -17.28 23.67 17.21
N CYS A 14 -17.22 23.31 18.49
CA CYS A 14 -18.02 22.19 19.03
C CYS A 14 -19.42 22.72 19.31
N ALA A 15 -20.36 22.53 18.39
CA ALA A 15 -21.79 22.49 18.67
C ALA A 15 -22.54 22.09 17.39
N LEU A 16 -22.73 20.79 17.18
CA LEU A 16 -23.78 20.19 16.33
C LEU A 16 -23.79 18.66 16.56
N LEU A 17 -23.94 18.26 17.83
CA LEU A 17 -24.37 16.90 18.20
C LEU A 17 -25.46 17.07 19.27
N ALA A 18 -26.61 17.58 18.83
CA ALA A 18 -27.84 17.60 19.60
C ALA A 18 -28.96 17.06 18.70
N GLY A 19 -29.48 15.89 19.05
CA GLY A 19 -30.53 15.14 18.34
C GLY A 19 -29.98 13.82 17.82
N CYS A 20 -30.45 12.63 18.18
CA CYS A 20 -31.59 12.21 18.97
C CYS A 20 -31.14 11.00 19.80
N GLY A 21 -31.45 11.01 21.10
CA GLY A 21 -31.34 9.81 21.92
C GLY A 21 -32.61 8.98 21.73
N GLU A 22 -32.45 7.77 21.22
CA GLU A 22 -33.46 6.72 21.34
C GLU A 22 -32.99 5.71 22.39
N GLN A 23 -33.80 5.54 23.43
CA GLN A 23 -33.58 4.55 24.48
C GLN A 23 -33.92 3.16 23.93
N GLU A 24 -32.91 2.31 23.73
CA GLU A 24 -33.16 0.88 23.53
C GLU A 24 -33.54 0.22 24.86
N LYS A 25 -34.76 -0.30 24.92
CA LYS A 25 -35.29 -1.15 25.98
C LYS A 25 -34.76 -2.57 25.77
N PRO A 26 -34.31 -3.29 26.81
CA PRO A 26 -33.76 -4.63 26.63
C PRO A 26 -34.89 -5.60 26.26
N GLN A 27 -34.81 -6.19 25.06
CA GLN A 27 -35.67 -7.28 24.64
C GLN A 27 -34.84 -8.56 24.57
N GLN A 28 -34.86 -9.31 25.67
CA GLN A 28 -34.63 -10.74 25.63
C GLN A 28 -35.80 -11.37 24.88
N ASP A 29 -35.52 -12.14 23.82
CA ASP A 29 -36.30 -13.32 23.50
C ASP A 29 -35.59 -14.26 22.50
N ALA A 30 -35.66 -15.54 22.86
CA ALA A 30 -35.60 -16.76 22.06
C ALA A 30 -34.27 -17.17 21.40
N ALA A 31 -33.64 -18.18 22.01
CA ALA A 31 -32.71 -19.10 21.38
C ALA A 31 -33.38 -19.88 20.22
N LEU A 32 -32.70 -19.94 19.06
CA LEU A 32 -32.99 -20.83 17.93
C LEU A 32 -31.65 -21.35 17.34
N PRO A 33 -31.66 -22.53 16.71
CA PRO A 33 -30.76 -23.64 17.05
C PRO A 33 -29.36 -23.56 16.43
N ASP A 34 -28.44 -24.30 17.04
CA ASP A 34 -27.13 -24.73 16.52
C ASP A 34 -27.28 -25.39 15.14
N ALA A 35 -27.40 -24.59 14.09
CA ALA A 35 -27.06 -25.01 12.76
C ALA A 35 -25.57 -24.69 12.59
N ALA A 36 -24.75 -25.73 12.71
CA ALA A 36 -23.34 -25.72 12.43
C ALA A 36 -23.03 -24.78 11.25
N VAL A 37 -22.41 -23.63 11.56
CA VAL A 37 -21.76 -22.80 10.57
C VAL A 37 -20.58 -23.63 10.11
N GLN A 38 -20.83 -24.47 9.10
CA GLN A 38 -19.75 -24.97 8.26
C GLN A 38 -19.14 -23.72 7.64
N ASN A 39 -18.05 -23.28 8.25
CA ASN A 39 -17.12 -22.32 7.66
C ASN A 39 -16.46 -23.05 6.49
N SER A 40 -17.23 -23.30 5.43
CA SER A 40 -16.69 -23.57 4.11
C SER A 40 -15.81 -22.37 3.84
N ALA A 41 -14.49 -22.60 3.88
CA ALA A 41 -13.50 -21.60 3.54
C ALA A 41 -13.96 -20.99 2.22
N VAL A 42 -14.48 -19.77 2.28
CA VAL A 42 -14.72 -18.97 1.10
C VAL A 42 -13.35 -18.90 0.45
N GLN A 43 -13.19 -19.61 -0.67
CA GLN A 43 -12.03 -19.39 -1.54
C GLN A 43 -12.04 -17.90 -1.81
N ASP A 44 -11.05 -17.20 -1.25
CA ASP A 44 -10.90 -15.77 -1.46
C ASP A 44 -10.67 -15.57 -2.95
N SER A 45 -11.77 -15.32 -3.66
CA SER A 45 -11.82 -15.05 -5.09
C SER A 45 -11.64 -13.56 -5.35
N GLY A 46 -11.27 -12.80 -4.32
CA GLY A 46 -10.96 -11.39 -4.42
C GLY A 46 -9.65 -11.16 -5.15
N LEU A 47 -9.68 -10.27 -6.14
CA LEU A 47 -8.48 -9.75 -6.77
C LEU A 47 -7.73 -8.85 -5.77
N ARG A 48 -6.47 -9.19 -5.46
CA ARG A 48 -5.63 -8.42 -4.54
C ARG A 48 -4.78 -7.41 -5.32
N ILE A 49 -4.95 -6.14 -4.99
CA ILE A 49 -4.24 -5.04 -5.66
C ILE A 49 -3.48 -4.23 -4.62
N ALA A 50 -2.21 -3.96 -4.88
CA ALA A 50 -1.36 -3.11 -4.06
C ALA A 50 -0.79 -1.95 -4.87
N ALA A 51 -0.51 -0.84 -4.19
CA ALA A 51 0.25 0.27 -4.75
C ALA A 51 1.40 0.60 -3.79
N TRP A 52 2.60 0.73 -4.33
CA TRP A 52 3.80 0.99 -3.54
C TRP A 52 4.73 1.98 -4.23
N ASN A 53 5.01 3.08 -3.55
CA ASN A 53 6.10 3.97 -3.90
C ASN A 53 7.43 3.40 -3.36
N LEU A 54 8.34 3.06 -4.26
CA LEU A 54 9.62 2.45 -3.92
C LEU A 54 10.66 3.44 -3.43
N GLN A 55 10.34 4.75 -3.39
CA GLN A 55 11.21 5.82 -2.92
C GLN A 55 12.53 5.84 -3.69
N TRP A 56 12.56 6.46 -4.88
CA TRP A 56 13.77 6.57 -5.73
C TRP A 56 14.54 5.25 -5.92
N PHE A 57 13.84 4.21 -6.37
CA PHE A 57 14.43 2.90 -6.57
C PHE A 57 15.41 2.88 -7.76
N PRO A 58 16.60 2.25 -7.61
CA PRO A 58 17.20 1.70 -6.40
C PRO A 58 17.98 2.76 -5.60
N GLY A 59 18.25 2.46 -4.31
CA GLY A 59 19.12 3.28 -3.45
C GLY A 59 18.48 4.41 -2.65
N LYS A 60 17.15 4.58 -2.67
CA LYS A 60 16.38 5.43 -1.72
C LYS A 60 16.68 6.92 -1.75
N THR A 61 17.40 7.39 -2.77
CA THR A 61 17.80 8.78 -2.93
C THR A 61 17.71 9.19 -4.40
N PRO A 62 17.49 10.48 -4.70
CA PRO A 62 17.45 10.97 -6.09
C PRO A 62 18.73 10.66 -6.89
N SER A 63 19.89 10.66 -6.23
CA SER A 63 21.18 10.32 -6.84
C SER A 63 21.44 8.81 -6.93
N GLY A 64 20.64 7.99 -6.26
CA GLY A 64 20.73 6.53 -6.26
C GLY A 64 21.65 5.88 -5.26
N GLY A 65 22.35 6.66 -4.44
CA GLY A 65 23.25 6.11 -3.42
C GLY A 65 24.36 5.24 -4.02
N SER A 66 25.06 4.56 -3.13
CA SER A 66 26.13 3.62 -3.45
C SER A 66 25.60 2.30 -4.03
N ALA A 67 26.47 1.55 -4.71
CA ALA A 67 26.12 0.23 -5.24
C ALA A 67 25.62 -0.75 -4.14
N ALA A 68 26.17 -0.65 -2.92
CA ALA A 68 25.74 -1.46 -1.79
C ALA A 68 24.31 -1.11 -1.34
N GLU A 69 23.96 0.18 -1.29
CA GLU A 69 22.61 0.64 -0.96
C GLU A 69 21.61 0.24 -2.05
N GLN A 70 22.01 0.30 -3.32
CA GLN A 70 21.17 -0.15 -4.44
C GLN A 70 20.87 -1.65 -4.35
N ALA A 71 21.90 -2.47 -4.10
CA ALA A 71 21.74 -3.92 -3.95
C ALA A 71 20.87 -4.28 -2.73
N ALA A 72 21.11 -3.64 -1.58
CA ALA A 72 20.29 -3.83 -0.39
C ALA A 72 18.83 -3.44 -0.63
N HIS A 73 18.60 -2.34 -1.35
CA HIS A 73 17.26 -1.90 -1.69
C HIS A 73 16.56 -2.90 -2.64
N ALA A 74 17.25 -3.41 -3.66
CA ALA A 74 16.72 -4.43 -4.56
C ALA A 74 16.30 -5.71 -3.82
N LEU A 75 17.14 -6.20 -2.90
CA LEU A 75 16.81 -7.38 -2.09
C LEU A 75 15.60 -7.15 -1.19
N ALA A 76 15.50 -5.97 -0.57
CA ALA A 76 14.34 -5.60 0.23
C ALA A 76 13.06 -5.57 -0.63
N VAL A 77 13.08 -4.95 -1.81
CA VAL A 77 11.91 -4.90 -2.71
C VAL A 77 11.48 -6.30 -3.12
N ILE A 78 12.40 -7.21 -3.44
CA ILE A 78 12.06 -8.61 -3.76
C ILE A 78 11.37 -9.28 -2.57
N SER A 79 11.91 -9.10 -1.36
CA SER A 79 11.34 -9.70 -0.14
C SER A 79 9.93 -9.18 0.13
N GLU A 80 9.73 -7.86 0.04
CA GLU A 80 8.43 -7.23 0.29
C GLU A 80 7.40 -7.57 -0.77
N LEU A 81 7.77 -7.63 -2.06
CA LEU A 81 6.83 -8.04 -3.12
C LEU A 81 6.30 -9.47 -2.93
N LYS A 82 7.13 -10.37 -2.38
CA LYS A 82 6.69 -11.72 -1.99
C LYS A 82 5.78 -11.71 -0.77
N ALA A 83 6.04 -10.83 0.20
CA ALA A 83 5.23 -10.71 1.41
C ALA A 83 3.87 -10.04 1.15
N ILE A 84 3.82 -9.06 0.24
CA ILE A 84 2.60 -8.39 -0.20
C ILE A 84 1.64 -9.37 -0.89
N ASP A 85 2.18 -10.31 -1.68
CA ASP A 85 1.42 -11.40 -2.33
C ASP A 85 0.15 -10.91 -3.07
N ALA A 86 0.26 -9.79 -3.79
CA ALA A 86 -0.84 -9.24 -4.57
C ALA A 86 -0.88 -9.84 -5.99
N ASP A 87 -2.04 -9.81 -6.62
CA ASP A 87 -2.19 -10.23 -8.01
C ASP A 87 -1.74 -9.13 -8.98
N ILE A 88 -1.95 -7.87 -8.58
CA ILE A 88 -1.52 -6.68 -9.32
C ILE A 88 -0.81 -5.72 -8.37
N VAL A 89 0.37 -5.22 -8.75
CA VAL A 89 1.13 -4.22 -8.00
C VAL A 89 1.45 -3.01 -8.87
N LEU A 90 1.00 -1.83 -8.46
CA LEU A 90 1.44 -0.55 -9.02
C LEU A 90 2.69 -0.05 -8.27
N LEU A 91 3.80 0.07 -8.96
CA LEU A 91 5.07 0.57 -8.42
C LEU A 91 5.30 2.01 -8.84
N GLN A 92 5.77 2.86 -7.93
CA GLN A 92 6.14 4.25 -8.23
C GLN A 92 7.60 4.59 -7.83
N GLU A 93 8.12 5.69 -8.36
CA GLU A 93 9.46 6.25 -8.15
C GLU A 93 10.62 5.31 -8.55
N ILE A 94 10.59 4.83 -9.79
CA ILE A 94 11.60 3.91 -10.34
C ILE A 94 12.65 4.66 -11.15
N ARG A 95 13.72 5.17 -10.52
CA ARG A 95 14.78 5.86 -11.26
C ARG A 95 15.46 4.97 -12.32
N ASP A 96 15.68 3.70 -12.00
CA ASP A 96 16.41 2.77 -12.88
C ASP A 96 15.53 1.61 -13.39
N PRO A 97 15.04 1.67 -14.64
CA PRO A 97 14.38 0.56 -15.32
C PRO A 97 15.08 -0.78 -15.27
N ALA A 98 16.40 -0.77 -15.48
CA ALA A 98 17.16 -1.99 -15.66
C ALA A 98 17.28 -2.73 -14.33
N ALA A 99 17.37 -1.98 -13.23
CA ALA A 99 17.28 -2.53 -11.88
C ALA A 99 15.91 -3.18 -11.63
N LEU A 100 14.81 -2.54 -12.04
CA LEU A 100 13.46 -3.12 -11.90
C LEU A 100 13.32 -4.40 -12.72
N GLN A 101 13.75 -4.40 -13.97
CA GLN A 101 13.78 -5.61 -14.81
C GLN A 101 14.70 -6.70 -14.23
N GLY A 102 15.75 -6.31 -13.52
CA GLY A 102 16.63 -7.24 -12.81
C GLY A 102 15.90 -7.98 -11.69
N ILE A 103 15.10 -7.27 -10.88
CA ILE A 103 14.38 -7.89 -9.77
C ILE A 103 13.18 -8.72 -10.23
N THR A 104 12.51 -8.36 -11.33
CA THR A 104 11.38 -9.15 -11.84
C THR A 104 11.82 -10.53 -12.33
N LYS A 105 13.06 -10.69 -12.80
CA LYS A 105 13.64 -12.03 -13.09
C LYS A 105 13.74 -12.93 -11.86
N ALA A 106 13.80 -12.37 -10.66
CA ALA A 106 13.81 -13.11 -9.40
C ALA A 106 12.39 -13.39 -8.85
N LEU A 107 11.37 -12.91 -9.57
CA LEU A 107 9.94 -13.00 -9.25
C LEU A 107 9.18 -13.55 -10.48
N PRO A 108 9.44 -14.81 -10.89
CA PRO A 108 8.89 -15.38 -12.13
C PRO A 108 7.35 -15.46 -12.17
N GLU A 109 6.68 -15.34 -11.01
CA GLU A 109 5.24 -15.26 -10.89
C GLU A 109 4.65 -13.94 -11.42
N TYR A 110 5.45 -12.88 -11.51
CA TYR A 110 5.02 -11.57 -11.98
C TYR A 110 5.55 -11.27 -13.39
N SER A 111 4.68 -10.74 -14.23
CA SER A 111 5.00 -10.07 -15.49
C SER A 111 5.12 -8.56 -15.27
N LEU A 112 6.05 -7.92 -15.96
CA LEU A 112 6.17 -6.45 -16.00
C LEU A 112 5.43 -5.94 -17.23
N ASP A 113 4.25 -5.34 -17.05
CA ASP A 113 3.34 -5.01 -18.16
C ASP A 113 3.52 -3.59 -18.68
N VAL A 114 3.50 -2.62 -17.77
CA VAL A 114 3.54 -1.20 -18.12
C VAL A 114 4.71 -0.57 -17.43
N VAL A 115 5.41 0.25 -18.20
CA VAL A 115 6.51 1.08 -17.75
C VAL A 115 6.26 2.45 -18.37
N SER A 116 5.86 3.43 -17.55
CA SER A 116 5.65 4.80 -18.03
C SER A 116 6.94 5.58 -17.88
N ASP A 117 7.47 6.04 -19.01
CA ASP A 117 8.60 6.95 -19.08
C ASP A 117 8.08 8.40 -19.16
N PHE A 118 8.13 9.11 -18.03
CA PHE A 118 7.88 10.55 -18.03
C PHE A 118 9.20 11.28 -18.25
N ARG A 119 9.45 11.69 -19.50
CA ARG A 119 10.58 12.56 -19.87
C ARG A 119 11.97 11.98 -19.56
N GLY A 120 12.17 10.68 -19.77
CA GLY A 120 13.46 10.00 -19.66
C GLY A 120 13.74 9.36 -18.29
N ASN A 121 12.77 9.40 -17.37
CA ASN A 121 12.81 8.67 -16.11
C ASN A 121 11.56 7.80 -16.01
N LEU A 122 11.74 6.54 -15.58
CA LEU A 122 10.57 5.76 -15.21
C LEU A 122 10.03 6.28 -13.90
N GLU A 123 8.74 6.47 -13.82
CA GLU A 123 8.11 6.85 -12.55
C GLU A 123 7.15 5.79 -12.08
N VAL A 124 6.56 5.01 -13.00
CA VAL A 124 5.51 4.06 -12.66
C VAL A 124 5.68 2.75 -13.43
N ALA A 125 5.46 1.64 -12.74
CA ALA A 125 5.36 0.33 -13.36
C ALA A 125 4.17 -0.47 -12.82
N ILE A 126 3.71 -1.45 -13.61
CA ILE A 126 2.70 -2.42 -13.19
C ILE A 126 3.30 -3.81 -13.26
N LEU A 127 3.19 -4.55 -12.15
CA LEU A 127 3.42 -5.99 -12.10
C LEU A 127 2.07 -6.71 -12.01
N SER A 128 1.91 -7.80 -12.76
CA SER A 128 0.72 -8.66 -12.66
C SER A 128 1.06 -10.14 -12.72
N ARG A 129 0.26 -10.98 -12.07
CA ARG A 129 0.33 -12.43 -12.25
C ARG A 129 -0.42 -12.85 -13.50
N ALA A 130 0.02 -13.96 -14.11
CA ALA A 130 -0.76 -14.58 -15.17
C ALA A 130 -2.17 -14.94 -14.63
N PRO A 131 -3.23 -14.71 -15.42
CA PRO A 131 -4.60 -15.04 -15.03
C PRO A 131 -4.83 -16.56 -14.90
#